data_AF-A0A1D6HRK3-F1
#
_entry.id   AF-A0A1D6HRK3-F1
#
_cell.length_a   1.000
_cell.length_b   1.000
_cell.length_c   1.000
_cell.angle_alpha   90.00
_cell.angle_beta   90.00
_cell.angle_gamma   90.00
#
_symmetry.space_group_name_H-M   'P 1'
#
loop_
_entity.id
_entity.type
_entity.pdbx_description
1 polymer ?
#
loop_
_entity_poly.entity_id
_entity_poly.type
_entity_poly.pdbx_seq_one_letter_code
_entity_poly.pdbx_strand_id
1 'polypeptide(L)'
;MAVDDAHAPAKKRCRRATESISGISSLPEHLQQEIFLRVGDIKALFMFAVTSRGWLRRFTDPTFLRELCPRHGGNSRHGARVLGVWLQCAVFDPYDKVMVQARMAPQQQQGASSMAAPTFLPALGSPLGARRLVDGDAAFDYAELLAARRGIVLVRLAPRTPAEMDSRPYLFAVCNPVTGHRHVLPPPEWSLSEVRGYAIVTAADSPQLHPPAAAHFTFSRLLVIAHHRQGIRGDAYLHSYSAATRSWSAPTMCLDRGDMRAVTVCDWSAVVHRGAAHWLCVDIERYHLATRTRGRGRGDDDRHMYMLSVDVATARASLTRLPVRVGGNPLLYVTGDGNLAVATVYMSHVTVWTESPASTAPAWLRTSFLMPAAAPAVPYPPPQLRHQENWRNFNHGSLIAVFRGTKIFILDIDTKAMEKVSVLDFHSKAMISLAAANWQATWVPYEMDVVEFFMVQLGGIRDRLGPTISEIQSP
;
A
#
# COMPACT_ATOMS: atom_id res chain seq x y z
N MET A 1 51.10 31.92 78.30
CA MET A 1 50.83 32.20 76.88
C MET A 1 50.27 30.90 76.30
N ALA A 2 48.95 30.73 76.38
CA ALA A 2 47.96 31.14 75.37
C ALA A 2 47.83 30.08 74.26
N VAL A 3 46.67 29.60 73.79
CA VAL A 3 45.24 29.80 74.08
C VAL A 3 44.49 28.76 73.21
N ASP A 4 43.38 28.23 73.73
CA ASP A 4 42.13 27.72 73.11
C ASP A 4 42.05 26.64 72.00
N ASP A 5 41.29 25.59 72.37
CA ASP A 5 39.99 25.14 71.82
C ASP A 5 39.70 25.24 70.31
N ALA A 6 39.27 24.10 69.74
CA ALA A 6 37.91 23.95 69.21
C ALA A 6 37.64 22.54 68.63
N HIS A 7 36.68 21.84 69.26
CA HIS A 7 35.87 20.79 68.65
C HIS A 7 35.04 21.32 67.47
N ALA A 8 34.99 20.60 66.34
CA ALA A 8 33.86 20.63 65.39
C ALA A 8 33.94 19.48 64.35
N PRO A 9 32.80 19.04 63.77
CA PRO A 9 32.47 17.61 63.64
C PRO A 9 32.55 17.03 62.22
N ALA A 10 32.40 15.69 62.18
CA ALA A 10 32.30 14.83 61.02
C ALA A 10 31.36 15.38 59.92
N LYS A 11 31.94 15.62 58.73
CA LYS A 11 31.16 15.83 57.50
C LYS A 11 30.57 14.50 57.02
N LYS A 12 29.40 14.14 57.55
CA LYS A 12 28.45 13.27 56.84
C LYS A 12 28.16 13.95 55.50
N ARG A 13 28.74 13.41 54.43
CA ARG A 13 28.46 13.80 53.06
C ARG A 13 27.02 13.39 52.78
N CYS A 14 26.09 14.30 53.07
CA CYS A 14 24.69 14.17 52.71
C CYS A 14 24.66 14.08 51.18
N ARG A 15 24.54 12.86 50.66
CA ARG A 15 24.05 12.64 49.29
C ARG A 15 22.69 13.33 49.30
N ARG A 16 22.62 14.54 48.72
CA ARG A 16 21.34 15.05 48.22
C ARG A 16 20.81 13.92 47.35
N ALA A 17 19.76 13.27 47.83
CA ALA A 17 18.85 12.57 46.96
C ALA A 17 18.42 13.62 45.95
N THR A 18 19.05 13.60 44.78
CA THR A 18 18.46 14.18 43.60
C THR A 18 17.12 13.49 43.52
N GLU A 19 16.04 14.23 43.78
CA GLU A 19 14.70 13.78 43.48
C GLU A 19 14.74 13.26 42.05
N SER A 20 14.72 11.94 41.95
CA SER A 20 14.61 11.23 40.69
C SER A 20 13.27 11.68 40.14
N ILE A 21 13.28 12.68 39.25
CA ILE A 21 12.14 12.99 38.39
C ILE A 21 11.76 11.64 37.78
N SER A 22 10.62 11.11 38.21
CA SER A 22 10.17 9.79 37.83
C SER A 22 9.88 9.85 36.34
N GLY A 23 10.88 9.46 35.54
CA GLY A 23 10.81 9.51 34.09
C GLY A 23 9.72 8.57 33.59
N ILE A 24 9.31 8.72 32.32
CA ILE A 24 8.31 7.85 31.67
C ILE A 24 8.61 6.34 31.89
N SER A 25 9.89 5.98 32.05
CA SER A 25 10.35 4.62 32.34
C SER A 25 9.91 4.04 33.69
N SER A 26 9.50 4.89 34.63
CA SER A 26 9.00 4.51 35.96
C SER A 26 7.49 4.36 36.03
N LEU A 27 6.77 4.74 34.96
CA LEU A 27 5.34 4.54 34.87
C LEU A 27 5.02 3.05 34.67
N PRO A 28 3.88 2.56 35.18
CA PRO A 28 3.32 1.27 34.79
C PRO A 28 3.20 1.12 33.27
N GLU A 29 3.39 -0.10 32.77
CA GLU A 29 3.43 -0.41 31.32
C GLU A 29 2.19 0.07 30.57
N HIS A 30 0.99 -0.08 31.15
CA HIS A 30 -0.26 0.40 30.55
C HIS A 30 -0.29 1.92 30.35
N LEU A 31 0.30 2.72 31.25
CA LEU A 31 0.39 4.18 31.10
C LEU A 31 1.42 4.58 30.05
N GLN A 32 2.54 3.85 29.97
CA GLN A 32 3.52 4.05 28.92
C GLN A 32 2.89 3.81 27.54
N GLN A 33 2.13 2.71 27.39
CA GLN A 33 1.40 2.39 26.18
C GLN A 33 0.40 3.48 25.80
N GLU A 34 -0.39 3.97 26.74
CA GLU A 34 -1.34 5.05 26.48
C GLU A 34 -0.65 6.33 26.00
N ILE A 35 0.49 6.69 26.60
CA ILE A 35 1.30 7.84 26.15
C ILE A 35 1.75 7.63 24.70
N PHE A 36 2.30 6.47 24.37
CA PHE A 36 2.80 6.20 23.02
C PHE A 36 1.69 6.10 21.98
N LEU A 37 0.52 5.57 22.34
CA LEU A 37 -0.68 5.57 21.50
C LEU A 37 -1.13 7.01 21.18
N ARG A 38 -0.98 7.93 22.14
CA ARG A 38 -1.28 9.37 21.94
C ARG A 38 -0.21 10.12 21.16
N VAL A 39 1.07 9.75 21.27
CA VAL A 39 2.14 10.32 20.44
C VAL A 39 1.86 10.06 18.96
N GLY A 40 1.38 8.86 18.63
CA GLY A 40 0.67 8.58 17.37
C GLY A 40 1.45 8.82 16.07
N ASP A 41 2.75 9.11 16.13
CA ASP A 41 3.66 9.29 14.99
C ASP A 41 4.82 8.28 15.06
N ILE A 42 4.96 7.45 14.02
CA ILE A 42 6.03 6.46 13.90
C ILE A 42 7.40 7.14 14.05
N LYS A 43 7.61 8.31 13.44
CA LYS A 43 8.93 8.97 13.51
C LYS A 43 9.26 9.40 14.94
N ALA A 44 8.32 10.00 15.65
CA ALA A 44 8.48 10.33 17.07
C ALA A 44 8.75 9.08 17.92
N LEU A 45 8.02 7.98 17.69
CA LEU A 45 8.25 6.70 18.39
C LEU A 45 9.65 6.13 18.11
N PHE A 46 10.14 6.21 16.87
CA PHE A 46 11.50 5.82 16.51
C PHE A 46 12.54 6.67 17.22
N MET A 47 12.39 8.00 17.18
CA MET A 47 13.29 8.92 17.86
C MET A 47 13.30 8.68 19.37
N PHE A 48 12.13 8.36 19.95
CA PHE A 48 12.01 8.01 21.36
C PHE A 48 12.70 6.68 21.69
N ALA A 49 12.51 5.65 20.86
CA ALA A 49 13.12 4.34 21.05
C ALA A 49 14.66 4.41 21.16
N VAL A 50 15.29 5.31 20.40
CA VAL A 50 16.76 5.47 20.41
C VAL A 50 17.28 6.38 21.53
N THR A 51 16.42 6.96 22.38
CA THR A 51 16.86 7.81 23.51
C THR A 51 17.58 7.05 24.61
N SER A 52 17.29 5.77 24.80
CA SER A 52 17.93 4.94 25.82
C SER A 52 17.97 3.47 25.42
N ARG A 53 18.92 2.70 25.99
CA ARG A 53 19.00 1.25 25.79
C ARG A 53 17.75 0.52 26.30
N GLY A 54 17.11 1.03 27.36
CA GLY A 54 15.87 0.45 27.90
C GLY A 54 14.71 0.59 26.92
N TRP A 55 14.55 1.78 26.33
CA TRP A 55 13.55 2.03 25.30
C TRP A 55 13.85 1.28 24.01
N LEU A 56 15.11 1.24 23.59
CA LEU A 56 15.51 0.47 22.41
C LEU A 56 15.15 -1.01 22.59
N ARG A 57 15.43 -1.60 23.76
CA ARG A 57 15.03 -2.98 24.08
C ARG A 57 13.52 -3.17 24.00
N ARG A 58 12.73 -2.28 24.62
CA ARG A 58 11.26 -2.33 24.60
C ARG A 58 10.67 -2.19 23.19
N PHE A 59 11.17 -1.27 22.38
CA PHE A 59 10.74 -1.11 20.98
C PHE A 59 11.34 -2.16 20.03
N THR A 60 12.17 -3.09 20.53
CA THR A 60 12.57 -4.33 19.86
C THR A 60 11.90 -5.56 20.48
N ASP A 61 10.86 -5.37 21.28
CA ASP A 61 10.04 -6.46 21.81
C ASP A 61 8.75 -6.59 20.97
N PRO A 62 8.57 -7.71 20.23
CA PRO A 62 7.40 -7.91 19.39
C PRO A 62 6.08 -7.92 20.16
N THR A 63 6.05 -8.31 21.44
CA THR A 63 4.80 -8.32 22.22
C THR A 63 4.37 -6.89 22.54
N PHE A 64 5.29 -6.08 23.08
CA PHE A 64 5.07 -4.66 23.34
C PHE A 64 4.62 -3.90 22.09
N LEU A 65 5.28 -4.13 20.94
CA LEU A 65 4.89 -3.49 19.68
C LEU A 65 3.50 -3.91 19.19
N ARG A 66 3.10 -5.17 19.41
CA ARG A 66 1.74 -5.63 19.06
C ARG A 66 0.67 -5.01 19.94
N GLU A 67 0.99 -4.74 21.20
CA GLU A 67 0.08 -4.04 22.13
C GLU A 67 -0.03 -2.55 21.78
N LEU A 68 1.08 -1.91 21.38
CA LEU A 68 1.08 -0.54 20.87
C LEU A 68 0.36 -0.42 19.51
N CYS A 69 0.37 -1.50 18.74
CA CYS A 69 -0.16 -1.56 17.39
C CYS A 69 -1.16 -2.72 17.25
N PRO A 70 -2.32 -2.67 17.92
CA PRO A 70 -3.24 -3.80 17.96
C PRO A 70 -3.72 -4.19 16.55
N ARG A 71 -3.79 -5.50 16.31
CA ARG A 71 -4.32 -6.09 15.09
C ARG A 71 -5.81 -5.81 14.98
N HIS A 72 -6.27 -5.36 13.81
CA HIS A 72 -7.70 -5.42 13.47
C HIS A 72 -7.99 -6.84 12.97
N GLY A 73 -8.98 -7.52 13.57
CA GLY A 73 -9.33 -8.90 13.26
C GLY A 73 -8.45 -9.95 13.97
N GLY A 74 -9.04 -10.74 14.87
CA GLY A 74 -8.35 -11.59 15.84
C GLY A 74 -7.54 -12.78 15.29
N ASN A 75 -7.55 -13.08 14.00
CA ASN A 75 -6.98 -14.33 13.47
C ASN A 75 -6.10 -14.19 12.22
N SER A 76 -5.73 -12.98 11.77
CA SER A 76 -4.86 -12.86 10.59
C SER A 76 -3.43 -13.34 10.91
N ARG A 77 -2.98 -14.38 10.19
CA ARG A 77 -1.62 -14.94 10.28
C ARG A 77 -0.54 -13.96 9.81
N HIS A 78 -0.91 -12.87 9.12
CA HIS A 78 0.02 -11.87 8.58
C HIS A 78 -0.05 -10.56 9.40
N GLY A 79 1.10 -9.93 9.67
CA GLY A 79 1.18 -8.74 10.54
C GLY A 79 0.89 -7.40 9.87
N ALA A 80 0.69 -7.37 8.54
CA ALA A 80 0.33 -6.14 7.84
C ALA A 80 -1.12 -5.70 8.13
N ARG A 81 -1.29 -4.44 8.54
CA ARG A 81 -2.59 -3.83 8.88
C ARG A 81 -2.89 -2.64 7.99
N VAL A 82 -4.18 -2.31 7.81
CA VAL A 82 -4.56 -1.03 7.18
C VAL A 82 -4.12 0.07 8.13
N LEU A 83 -3.20 0.90 7.70
CA LEU A 83 -2.82 2.10 8.46
C LEU A 83 -3.70 3.29 8.07
N GLY A 84 -4.31 3.24 6.89
CA GLY A 84 -5.18 4.29 6.38
C GLY A 84 -5.29 4.20 4.87
N VAL A 85 -5.69 5.30 4.26
CA VAL A 85 -5.79 5.41 2.80
C VAL A 85 -5.10 6.68 2.33
N TRP A 86 -4.40 6.57 1.22
CA TRP A 86 -4.00 7.73 0.44
C TRP A 86 -5.18 8.15 -0.41
N LEU A 87 -5.50 9.44 -0.39
CA LEU A 87 -6.59 10.04 -1.15
C LEU A 87 -6.07 11.23 -1.94
N GLN A 88 -6.38 11.26 -3.23
CA GLN A 88 -6.21 12.42 -4.09
C GLN A 88 -7.59 13.06 -4.34
N CYS A 89 -7.86 14.19 -3.68
CA CYS A 89 -9.18 14.85 -3.74
C CYS A 89 -9.37 15.71 -5.00
N ALA A 90 -8.28 16.17 -5.61
CA ALA A 90 -8.31 17.04 -6.77
C ALA A 90 -8.01 16.24 -8.04
N VAL A 91 -8.92 16.31 -9.02
CA VAL A 91 -8.74 15.71 -10.34
C VAL A 91 -7.75 16.57 -11.10
N PHE A 92 -6.60 16.00 -11.46
CA PHE A 92 -5.72 16.57 -12.46
C PHE A 92 -5.77 15.66 -13.67
N ASP A 93 -6.23 16.17 -14.81
CA ASP A 93 -6.09 15.44 -16.07
C ASP A 93 -4.70 15.78 -16.67
N PRO A 94 -3.73 14.87 -16.60
CA PRO A 94 -2.41 15.09 -17.17
C PRO A 94 -2.42 15.16 -18.71
N TYR A 95 -3.56 14.92 -19.35
CA TYR A 95 -3.77 15.08 -20.78
C TYR A 95 -4.46 16.40 -21.15
N ASP A 96 -4.88 17.21 -20.16
CA ASP A 96 -5.46 18.52 -20.41
C ASP A 96 -4.35 19.59 -20.44
N LYS A 97 -4.04 20.09 -21.65
CA LYS A 97 -3.05 21.16 -21.85
C LYS A 97 -3.37 22.42 -21.05
N VAL A 98 -4.65 22.73 -20.85
CA VAL A 98 -5.09 23.91 -20.10
C VAL A 98 -4.74 23.76 -18.63
N MET A 99 -4.94 22.57 -18.04
CA MET A 99 -4.56 22.29 -16.66
C MET A 99 -3.05 22.31 -16.46
N VAL A 100 -2.29 21.75 -17.40
CA VAL A 100 -0.81 21.79 -17.38
C VAL A 100 -0.30 23.23 -17.51
N GLN A 101 -0.91 24.06 -18.35
CA GLN A 101 -0.57 25.48 -18.48
C GLN A 101 -0.96 26.30 -17.24
N ALA A 102 -2.14 26.04 -16.66
CA ALA A 102 -2.61 26.71 -15.44
C ALA A 102 -1.69 26.46 -14.23
N ARG A 103 -1.04 25.29 -14.18
CA ARG A 103 0.01 24.97 -13.18
C ARG A 103 1.23 25.90 -13.29
N MET A 104 1.54 26.39 -14.49
CA MET A 104 2.70 27.27 -14.72
C MET A 104 2.40 28.76 -14.48
N ALA A 105 1.15 29.14 -14.28
CA ALA A 105 0.80 30.53 -13.99
C ALA A 105 1.35 30.98 -12.62
N PRO A 106 1.78 32.25 -12.47
CA PRO A 106 2.28 32.76 -11.19
C PRO A 106 1.27 32.57 -10.05
N GLN A 107 1.76 32.06 -8.91
CA GLN A 107 1.00 31.70 -7.71
C GLN A 107 0.03 32.79 -7.20
N GLN A 108 0.27 34.06 -7.54
CA GLN A 108 -0.55 35.20 -7.10
C GLN A 108 -1.97 35.26 -7.69
N GLN A 109 -2.29 34.48 -8.74
CA GLN A 109 -3.66 34.44 -9.31
C GLN A 109 -4.50 33.22 -8.87
N GLN A 110 -3.94 32.29 -8.08
CA GLN A 110 -4.66 31.09 -7.63
C GLN A 110 -5.42 31.39 -6.32
N GLY A 111 -6.55 32.08 -6.45
CA GLY A 111 -7.58 32.09 -5.41
C GLY A 111 -8.09 30.68 -5.15
N ALA A 112 -7.86 30.16 -3.93
CA ALA A 112 -8.50 29.00 -3.33
C ALA A 112 -8.39 27.60 -3.98
N SER A 113 -7.73 27.43 -5.14
CA SER A 113 -7.66 26.13 -5.85
C SER A 113 -6.23 25.62 -6.08
N SER A 114 -5.37 25.69 -5.06
CA SER A 114 -4.07 25.01 -5.09
C SER A 114 -4.29 23.51 -4.90
N MET A 115 -4.11 22.71 -5.96
CA MET A 115 -4.20 21.24 -5.85
C MET A 115 -3.01 20.73 -5.06
N ALA A 116 -3.28 20.12 -3.92
CA ALA A 116 -2.24 19.60 -3.03
C ALA A 116 -1.83 18.18 -3.41
N ALA A 117 -0.59 17.81 -3.05
CA ALA A 117 -0.11 16.44 -3.02
C ALA A 117 -1.11 15.47 -2.34
N PRO A 118 -1.10 14.17 -2.71
CA PRO A 118 -1.96 13.17 -2.10
C PRO A 118 -1.88 13.19 -0.57
N THR A 119 -3.03 13.07 0.08
CA THR A 119 -3.13 13.15 1.55
C THR A 119 -3.45 11.79 2.13
N PHE A 120 -2.77 11.43 3.20
CA PHE A 120 -3.04 10.25 4.00
C PHE A 120 -4.13 10.53 5.01
N LEU A 121 -5.15 9.71 4.97
CA LEU A 121 -6.23 9.69 5.95
C LEU A 121 -6.01 8.47 6.85
N PRO A 122 -5.65 8.70 8.13
CA PRO A 122 -5.33 7.62 9.04
C PRO A 122 -6.58 6.81 9.37
N ALA A 123 -6.41 5.49 9.46
CA ALA A 123 -7.34 4.65 10.20
C ALA A 123 -7.29 5.01 11.70
N LEU A 124 -8.38 4.78 12.41
CA LEU A 124 -8.42 4.97 13.85
C LEU A 124 -7.31 4.14 14.54
N GLY A 125 -6.47 4.80 15.35
CA GLY A 125 -5.32 4.15 15.99
C GLY A 125 -4.10 3.94 15.07
N SER A 126 -4.08 4.54 13.88
CA SER A 126 -2.91 4.55 13.02
C SER A 126 -1.79 5.42 13.60
N PRO A 127 -0.56 4.89 13.73
CA PRO A 127 0.59 5.64 14.22
C PRO A 127 1.20 6.56 13.16
N LEU A 128 0.58 6.76 11.99
CA LEU A 128 1.11 7.65 10.97
C LEU A 128 0.51 9.05 11.01
N GLY A 129 -0.54 9.27 11.81
CA GLY A 129 -1.28 10.52 11.84
C GLY A 129 -1.84 10.92 10.47
N ALA A 130 -2.41 12.12 10.38
CA ALA A 130 -2.76 12.71 9.09
C ALA A 130 -1.53 13.40 8.49
N ARG A 131 -1.24 13.16 7.21
CA ARG A 131 -0.07 13.76 6.55
C ARG A 131 -0.21 13.82 5.03
N ARG A 132 0.68 14.56 4.37
CA ARG A 132 0.82 14.55 2.90
C ARG A 132 1.85 13.51 2.46
N LEU A 133 1.77 13.09 1.20
CA LEU A 133 2.65 12.07 0.64
C LEU A 133 4.09 12.57 0.63
N VAL A 134 4.27 13.83 0.23
CA VAL A 134 5.53 14.56 0.27
C VAL A 134 5.23 15.99 0.72
N ASP A 135 6.02 16.50 1.66
CA ASP A 135 5.93 17.88 2.11
C ASP A 135 6.88 18.77 1.29
N GLY A 136 6.36 19.87 0.74
CA GLY A 136 7.17 20.93 0.13
C GLY A 136 7.83 20.58 -1.21
N ASP A 137 7.36 19.55 -1.93
CA ASP A 137 7.87 19.18 -3.25
C ASP A 137 6.79 19.32 -4.32
N ALA A 138 6.90 20.40 -5.10
CA ALA A 138 5.98 20.70 -6.18
C ALA A 138 5.94 19.63 -7.28
N ALA A 139 6.90 18.70 -7.33
CA ALA A 139 6.87 17.57 -8.26
C ALA A 139 5.72 16.59 -7.97
N PHE A 140 5.35 16.45 -6.70
CA PHE A 140 4.32 15.52 -6.22
C PHE A 140 2.94 16.17 -6.09
N ASP A 141 2.90 17.50 -6.15
CA ASP A 141 1.64 18.18 -6.44
C ASP A 141 1.11 17.63 -7.77
N TYR A 142 -0.18 17.31 -7.81
CA TYR A 142 -0.85 16.68 -8.96
C TYR A 142 -0.45 15.23 -9.28
N ALA A 143 0.32 14.56 -8.40
CA ALA A 143 0.67 13.16 -8.63
C ALA A 143 -0.56 12.24 -8.53
N GLU A 144 -0.66 11.28 -9.45
CA GLU A 144 -1.70 10.25 -9.46
C GLU A 144 -1.25 9.05 -8.60
N LEU A 145 -2.09 8.65 -7.65
CA LEU A 145 -1.87 7.46 -6.82
C LEU A 145 -2.15 6.19 -7.62
N LEU A 146 -1.16 5.29 -7.73
CA LEU A 146 -1.29 4.04 -8.48
C LEU A 146 -1.48 2.83 -7.57
N ALA A 147 -0.53 2.59 -6.66
CA ALA A 147 -0.52 1.47 -5.73
C ALA A 147 0.24 1.80 -4.46
N ALA A 148 -0.03 1.03 -3.41
CA ALA A 148 0.83 0.95 -2.26
C ALA A 148 1.04 -0.53 -1.92
N ARG A 149 2.26 -0.84 -1.47
CA ARG A 149 2.61 -2.18 -1.03
C ARG A 149 3.74 -2.13 0.00
N ARG A 150 3.56 -2.81 1.14
CA ARG A 150 4.55 -2.97 2.22
C ARG A 150 5.22 -1.64 2.61
N GLY A 151 4.42 -0.60 2.82
CA GLY A 151 4.90 0.73 3.21
C GLY A 151 5.52 1.59 2.08
N ILE A 152 5.50 1.11 0.83
CA ILE A 152 5.92 1.88 -0.35
C ILE A 152 4.69 2.33 -1.13
N VAL A 153 4.67 3.58 -1.59
CA VAL A 153 3.64 4.15 -2.45
C VAL A 153 4.23 4.42 -3.83
N LEU A 154 3.56 3.94 -4.87
CA LEU A 154 3.85 4.25 -6.26
C LEU A 154 2.91 5.35 -6.76
N VAL A 155 3.50 6.37 -7.37
CA VAL A 155 2.76 7.45 -8.02
C VAL A 155 3.23 7.68 -9.45
N ARG A 156 2.32 8.20 -10.27
CA ARG A 156 2.64 8.80 -11.56
C ARG A 156 2.73 10.31 -11.38
N LEU A 157 3.84 10.89 -11.78
CA LEU A 157 4.05 12.33 -11.70
C LEU A 157 3.34 13.03 -12.87
N ALA A 158 2.72 14.17 -12.57
CA ALA A 158 2.13 15.03 -13.58
C ALA A 158 3.21 15.70 -14.44
N PRO A 159 3.01 15.79 -15.78
CA PRO A 159 3.86 16.60 -16.65
C PRO A 159 3.97 18.04 -16.13
N ARG A 160 5.17 18.62 -16.20
CA ARG A 160 5.45 20.01 -15.79
C ARG A 160 5.22 20.98 -16.92
N THR A 161 5.37 20.54 -18.17
CA THR A 161 5.24 21.38 -19.36
C THR A 161 4.40 20.70 -20.46
N PRO A 162 3.77 21.46 -21.38
CA PRO A 162 3.15 20.90 -22.58
C PRO A 162 4.14 20.10 -23.43
N ALA A 163 5.43 20.46 -23.45
CA ALA A 163 6.45 19.69 -24.15
C ALA A 163 6.70 18.32 -23.52
N GLU A 164 6.73 18.24 -22.18
CA GLU A 164 6.73 16.97 -21.44
C GLU A 164 5.46 16.18 -21.72
N MET A 165 4.30 16.83 -21.76
CA MET A 165 3.03 16.17 -22.10
C MET A 165 3.05 15.61 -23.54
N ASP A 166 3.60 16.34 -24.52
CA ASP A 166 3.67 15.90 -25.91
C ASP A 166 4.67 14.75 -26.12
N SER A 167 5.76 14.74 -25.33
CA SER A 167 6.74 13.64 -25.29
C SER A 167 6.25 12.42 -24.49
N ARG A 168 5.21 12.57 -23.66
CA ARG A 168 4.57 11.53 -22.83
C ARG A 168 5.56 10.61 -22.08
N PRO A 169 6.59 11.11 -21.39
CA PRO A 169 7.35 10.26 -20.50
C PRO A 169 6.42 9.90 -19.33
N TYR A 170 6.04 8.64 -19.21
CA TYR A 170 5.43 8.15 -17.98
C TYR A 170 6.48 8.24 -16.88
N LEU A 171 6.40 9.30 -16.07
CA LEU A 171 7.28 9.55 -14.95
C LEU A 171 6.70 8.88 -13.71
N PHE A 172 7.42 7.90 -13.19
CA PHE A 172 7.05 7.20 -11.96
C PHE A 172 7.90 7.68 -10.81
N ALA A 173 7.33 7.71 -9.62
CA ALA A 173 8.08 7.87 -8.39
C ALA A 173 7.59 6.86 -7.34
N VAL A 174 8.54 6.38 -6.54
CA VAL A 174 8.25 5.57 -5.36
C VAL A 174 8.59 6.36 -4.12
N CYS A 175 7.69 6.30 -3.14
CA CYS A 175 7.82 7.01 -1.88
C CYS A 175 7.71 6.02 -0.71
N ASN A 176 8.51 6.21 0.32
CA ASN A 176 8.31 5.62 1.63
C ASN A 176 7.87 6.74 2.58
N PRO A 177 6.56 6.89 2.83
CA PRO A 177 6.03 8.00 3.63
C PRO A 177 6.45 7.94 5.10
N VAL A 178 6.89 6.77 5.59
CA VAL A 178 7.35 6.61 6.98
C VAL A 178 8.74 7.19 7.17
N THR A 179 9.65 6.90 6.24
CA THR A 179 11.04 7.38 6.27
C THR A 179 11.23 8.74 5.59
N GLY A 180 10.26 9.17 4.77
CA GLY A 180 10.38 10.33 3.90
C GLY A 180 11.26 10.08 2.67
N HIS A 181 11.73 8.85 2.46
CA HIS A 181 12.53 8.52 1.28
C HIS A 181 11.66 8.62 0.02
N ARG A 182 12.20 9.27 -1.00
CA ARG A 182 11.57 9.45 -2.31
C ARG A 182 12.57 9.11 -3.40
N HIS A 183 12.07 8.49 -4.45
CA HIS A 183 12.88 8.11 -5.58
C HIS A 183 12.08 8.31 -6.86
N VAL A 184 12.44 9.32 -7.63
CA VAL A 184 11.88 9.58 -8.97
C VAL A 184 12.66 8.74 -9.95
N LEU A 185 11.96 7.88 -10.70
CA LEU A 185 12.58 6.99 -11.66
C LEU A 185 12.95 7.80 -12.92
N PRO A 186 14.09 7.51 -13.56
CA PRO A 186 14.39 8.07 -14.87
C PRO A 186 13.25 7.71 -15.84
N PRO A 187 12.92 8.59 -16.81
CA PRO A 187 12.00 8.23 -17.87
C PRO A 187 12.46 6.95 -18.55
N PRO A 188 11.54 6.05 -18.88
CA PRO A 188 11.91 4.96 -19.75
C PRO A 188 12.32 5.48 -21.14
N GLU A 189 13.35 4.88 -21.73
CA GLU A 189 13.88 5.30 -23.04
C GLU A 189 12.87 5.13 -24.18
N TRP A 190 11.90 4.24 -23.99
CA TRP A 190 10.84 3.92 -24.93
C TRP A 190 9.58 4.72 -24.61
N SER A 191 9.01 5.34 -25.64
CA SER A 191 7.77 6.11 -25.49
C SER A 191 6.58 5.18 -25.23
N LEU A 192 6.20 5.09 -23.95
CA LEU A 192 5.00 4.39 -23.52
C LEU A 192 3.74 5.11 -24.02
N SER A 193 2.79 4.38 -24.59
CA SER A 193 1.50 4.94 -24.99
C SER A 193 0.45 4.78 -23.90
N GLU A 194 0.40 3.60 -23.28
CA GLU A 194 -0.61 3.24 -22.28
C GLU A 194 -0.05 2.20 -21.31
N VAL A 195 -0.17 2.49 -20.01
CA VAL A 195 0.18 1.56 -18.92
C VAL A 195 -1.03 0.68 -18.63
N ARG A 196 -0.81 -0.62 -18.58
CA ARG A 196 -1.83 -1.66 -18.37
C ARG A 196 -1.70 -2.39 -17.04
N GLY A 197 -0.54 -2.31 -16.40
CA GLY A 197 -0.32 -2.89 -15.09
C GLY A 197 1.01 -2.47 -14.46
N TYR A 198 1.09 -2.59 -13.15
CA TYR A 198 2.29 -2.30 -12.36
C TYR A 198 2.40 -3.23 -11.14
N ALA A 199 3.63 -3.49 -10.70
CA ALA A 199 3.90 -4.24 -9.47
C ALA A 199 5.06 -3.61 -8.69
N ILE A 200 4.82 -3.32 -7.41
CA ILE A 200 5.86 -2.92 -6.46
C ILE A 200 6.49 -4.18 -5.87
N VAL A 201 7.75 -4.42 -6.17
CA VAL A 201 8.54 -5.52 -5.62
C VAL A 201 9.45 -4.98 -4.54
N THR A 202 9.35 -5.53 -3.34
CA THR A 202 10.27 -5.25 -2.23
C THR A 202 11.28 -6.37 -2.06
N ALA A 203 12.30 -6.16 -1.24
CA ALA A 203 13.34 -7.17 -1.04
C ALA A 203 12.75 -8.48 -0.48
N ALA A 204 11.68 -8.39 0.32
CA ALA A 204 10.98 -9.53 0.88
C ALA A 204 10.37 -10.49 -0.16
N ASP A 205 10.20 -10.06 -1.40
CA ASP A 205 9.57 -10.88 -2.45
C ASP A 205 10.57 -11.76 -3.21
N SER A 206 11.87 -11.59 -3.00
CA SER A 206 12.92 -12.32 -3.72
C SER A 206 13.55 -13.41 -2.84
N PRO A 207 13.13 -14.68 -2.96
CA PRO A 207 13.65 -15.76 -2.11
C PRO A 207 15.12 -16.14 -2.40
N GLN A 208 15.66 -15.73 -3.56
CA GLN A 208 17.03 -16.07 -3.99
C GLN A 208 18.12 -15.21 -3.33
N LEU A 209 17.75 -14.05 -2.84
CA LEU A 209 18.60 -13.20 -2.03
C LEU A 209 17.90 -13.14 -0.69
N HIS A 210 18.28 -13.95 0.31
CA HIS A 210 17.89 -13.66 1.69
C HIS A 210 18.30 -12.22 1.97
N PRO A 211 17.37 -11.24 1.90
CA PRO A 211 17.79 -9.87 2.02
C PRO A 211 18.25 -9.70 3.47
N PRO A 212 19.22 -8.82 3.74
CA PRO A 212 19.44 -8.39 5.11
C PRO A 212 18.08 -7.97 5.69
N ALA A 213 17.77 -8.34 6.95
CA ALA A 213 16.48 -8.01 7.56
C ALA A 213 16.13 -6.53 7.36
N ALA A 214 17.13 -5.64 7.43
CA ALA A 214 17.09 -4.20 7.13
C ALA A 214 16.38 -3.81 5.80
N ALA A 215 16.37 -4.70 4.81
CA ALA A 215 15.92 -4.41 3.45
C ALA A 215 14.45 -4.80 3.16
N HIS A 216 13.73 -5.45 4.09
CA HIS A 216 12.39 -5.99 3.85
C HIS A 216 11.37 -4.97 3.31
N PHE A 217 11.47 -3.72 3.78
CA PHE A 217 10.62 -2.58 3.39
C PHE A 217 11.26 -1.70 2.31
N THR A 218 12.38 -2.13 1.74
CA THR A 218 13.08 -1.38 0.72
C THR A 218 12.55 -1.78 -0.65
N PHE A 219 12.14 -0.76 -1.40
CA PHE A 219 11.81 -0.88 -2.81
C PHE A 219 12.99 -1.52 -3.56
N SER A 220 12.72 -2.61 -4.27
CA SER A 220 13.74 -3.35 -5.01
C SER A 220 13.56 -3.21 -6.51
N ARG A 221 12.33 -3.42 -6.99
CA ARG A 221 12.01 -3.32 -8.43
C ARG A 221 10.61 -2.78 -8.65
N LEU A 222 10.42 -2.11 -9.78
CA LEU A 222 9.10 -1.80 -10.32
C LEU A 222 8.93 -2.57 -11.61
N LEU A 223 7.84 -3.33 -11.72
CA LEU A 223 7.41 -3.93 -12.98
C LEU A 223 6.29 -3.07 -13.56
N VAL A 224 6.35 -2.78 -14.86
CA VAL A 224 5.31 -2.04 -15.59
C VAL A 224 4.99 -2.80 -16.87
N ILE A 225 3.71 -3.06 -17.12
CA ILE A 225 3.22 -3.59 -18.38
C ILE A 225 2.65 -2.42 -19.16
N ALA A 226 3.16 -2.19 -20.37
CA ALA A 226 2.73 -1.08 -21.19
C ALA A 226 2.87 -1.35 -22.70
N HIS A 227 2.13 -0.57 -23.47
CA HIS A 227 2.22 -0.55 -24.92
C HIS A 227 3.25 0.48 -25.39
N HIS A 228 3.91 0.18 -26.52
CA HIS A 228 4.84 1.11 -27.16
C HIS A 228 4.11 1.92 -28.23
N ARG A 229 4.39 3.23 -28.27
CA ARG A 229 3.81 4.14 -29.27
C ARG A 229 4.20 3.79 -30.71
N GLN A 230 5.43 3.34 -30.92
CA GLN A 230 5.98 2.97 -32.23
C GLN A 230 6.01 1.45 -32.45
N GLY A 231 5.53 0.67 -31.48
CA GLY A 231 5.50 -0.79 -31.56
C GLY A 231 4.35 -1.30 -32.42
N ILE A 232 4.34 -2.62 -32.65
CA ILE A 232 3.23 -3.28 -33.34
C ILE A 232 1.98 -3.12 -32.46
N ARG A 233 0.91 -2.60 -33.07
CA ARG A 233 -0.36 -2.37 -32.38
C ARG A 233 -0.92 -3.69 -31.85
N GLY A 234 -0.94 -3.82 -30.53
CA GLY A 234 -1.44 -4.98 -29.81
C GLY A 234 -0.40 -5.65 -28.91
N ASP A 235 0.89 -5.35 -29.04
CA ASP A 235 1.90 -5.97 -28.18
C ASP A 235 1.96 -5.26 -26.83
N ALA A 236 2.06 -6.03 -25.75
CA ALA A 236 2.44 -5.50 -24.45
C ALA A 236 3.85 -5.93 -24.08
N TYR A 237 4.57 -4.97 -23.53
CA TYR A 237 5.92 -5.14 -23.06
C TYR A 237 5.95 -5.00 -21.55
N LEU A 238 6.68 -5.92 -20.94
CA LEU A 238 7.10 -5.82 -19.57
C LEU A 238 8.38 -4.98 -19.50
N HIS A 239 8.34 -4.05 -18.58
CA HIS A 239 9.43 -3.17 -18.26
C HIS A 239 9.79 -3.34 -16.80
N SER A 240 11.08 -3.49 -16.52
CA SER A 240 11.54 -3.65 -15.15
C SER A 240 12.57 -2.59 -14.80
N TYR A 241 12.25 -1.78 -13.80
CA TYR A 241 13.18 -0.87 -13.16
C TYR A 241 13.83 -1.54 -11.95
N SER A 242 15.14 -1.41 -11.81
CA SER A 242 15.89 -1.93 -10.67
C SER A 242 16.37 -0.79 -9.78
N ALA A 243 16.06 -0.86 -8.48
CA ALA A 243 16.56 0.11 -7.50
C ALA A 243 18.08 0.02 -7.33
N ALA A 244 18.67 -1.17 -7.51
CA ALA A 244 20.09 -1.41 -7.34
C ALA A 244 20.93 -0.77 -8.45
N THR A 245 20.50 -0.91 -9.72
CA THR A 245 21.20 -0.31 -10.86
C THR A 245 20.68 1.08 -11.22
N ARG A 246 19.55 1.47 -10.62
CA ARG A 246 18.81 2.71 -10.90
C ARG A 246 18.45 2.91 -12.37
N SER A 247 18.28 1.82 -13.11
CA SER A 247 18.02 1.83 -14.53
C SER A 247 16.84 0.93 -14.91
N TRP A 248 16.27 1.21 -16.08
CA TRP A 248 15.34 0.31 -16.73
C TRP A 248 16.11 -0.78 -17.47
N SER A 249 15.57 -1.99 -17.44
CA SER A 249 16.00 -3.09 -18.30
C SER A 249 15.42 -2.93 -19.71
N ALA A 250 16.02 -3.67 -20.66
CA ALA A 250 15.46 -3.80 -22.00
C ALA A 250 14.01 -4.33 -21.93
N PRO A 251 13.10 -3.79 -22.76
CA PRO A 251 11.71 -4.23 -22.77
C PRO A 251 11.62 -5.71 -23.14
N THR A 252 10.85 -6.47 -22.38
CA THR A 252 10.59 -7.89 -22.68
C THR A 252 9.15 -8.03 -23.14
N MET A 253 8.91 -8.56 -24.34
CA MET A 253 7.54 -8.82 -24.80
C MET A 253 6.88 -9.84 -23.86
N CYS A 254 5.73 -9.48 -23.29
CA CYS A 254 5.01 -10.36 -22.36
C CYS A 254 3.70 -10.90 -22.94
N LEU A 255 3.10 -10.19 -23.90
CA LEU A 255 1.92 -10.62 -24.64
C LEU A 255 2.09 -10.21 -26.10
N ASP A 256 1.99 -11.17 -27.01
CA ASP A 256 1.98 -10.92 -28.45
C ASP A 256 0.57 -10.47 -28.90
N ARG A 257 0.51 -9.80 -30.05
CA ARG A 257 -0.70 -9.36 -30.76
C ARG A 257 -1.78 -10.43 -30.87
N GLY A 258 -1.39 -11.71 -30.95
CA GLY A 258 -2.31 -12.86 -30.95
C GLY A 258 -3.03 -13.04 -29.61
N ASP A 259 -2.31 -12.90 -28.50
CA ASP A 259 -2.82 -13.08 -27.13
C ASP A 259 -3.59 -11.83 -26.65
N MET A 260 -3.15 -10.64 -27.05
CA MET A 260 -3.68 -9.40 -26.48
C MET A 260 -4.91 -8.82 -27.20
N ARG A 261 -5.22 -9.24 -28.44
CA ARG A 261 -6.55 -8.99 -29.00
C ARG A 261 -7.65 -9.58 -28.11
N ALA A 262 -7.30 -10.61 -27.34
CA ALA A 262 -8.21 -11.41 -26.55
C ALA A 262 -7.99 -11.28 -25.03
N VAL A 263 -7.23 -10.33 -24.49
CA VAL A 263 -6.99 -10.24 -23.02
C VAL A 263 -6.64 -8.81 -22.51
N THR A 264 -7.37 -8.29 -21.51
CA THR A 264 -7.05 -7.05 -20.74
C THR A 264 -6.88 -7.36 -19.26
N VAL A 265 -6.01 -6.61 -18.59
CA VAL A 265 -5.83 -6.67 -17.13
C VAL A 265 -7.08 -6.11 -16.43
N CYS A 266 -7.58 -6.81 -15.40
CA CYS A 266 -8.75 -6.40 -14.59
C CYS A 266 -8.39 -5.34 -13.54
N ASP A 267 -7.31 -5.56 -12.81
CA ASP A 267 -6.74 -4.65 -11.82
C ASP A 267 -5.29 -4.36 -12.21
N TRP A 268 -4.96 -3.07 -12.39
CA TRP A 268 -3.63 -2.67 -12.82
C TRP A 268 -2.57 -2.99 -11.76
N SER A 269 -2.94 -3.10 -10.49
CA SER A 269 -2.01 -3.50 -9.43
C SER A 269 -1.84 -5.03 -9.39
N ALA A 270 -0.61 -5.50 -9.56
CA ALA A 270 -0.30 -6.92 -9.47
C ALA A 270 -0.34 -7.44 -8.03
N VAL A 271 -0.65 -8.73 -7.89
CA VAL A 271 -0.37 -9.49 -6.67
C VAL A 271 1.02 -10.07 -6.75
N VAL A 272 1.90 -9.72 -5.82
CA VAL A 272 3.24 -10.30 -5.75
C VAL A 272 3.25 -11.46 -4.76
N HIS A 273 3.56 -12.65 -5.24
CA HIS A 273 3.50 -13.92 -4.51
C HIS A 273 4.63 -14.85 -4.96
N ARG A 274 5.34 -15.47 -4.01
CA ARG A 274 6.39 -16.48 -4.25
C ARG A 274 7.41 -16.12 -5.36
N GLY A 275 7.89 -14.88 -5.38
CA GLY A 275 8.88 -14.44 -6.36
C GLY A 275 8.33 -14.11 -7.75
N ALA A 276 7.01 -14.07 -7.91
CA ALA A 276 6.36 -13.66 -9.15
C ALA A 276 5.31 -12.55 -8.90
N ALA A 277 5.07 -11.74 -9.93
CA ALA A 277 3.97 -10.78 -9.99
C ALA A 277 2.86 -11.33 -10.88
N HIS A 278 1.63 -11.30 -10.39
CA HIS A 278 0.48 -11.90 -11.05
C HIS A 278 -0.60 -10.84 -11.30
N TRP A 279 -1.11 -10.81 -12.52
CA TRP A 279 -2.26 -10.01 -12.92
C TRP A 279 -3.40 -10.92 -13.34
N LEU A 280 -4.61 -10.56 -12.93
CA LEU A 280 -5.81 -11.17 -13.48
C LEU A 280 -6.18 -10.48 -14.78
N CYS A 281 -6.52 -11.26 -15.79
CA CYS A 281 -6.85 -10.76 -17.10
C CYS A 281 -8.12 -11.43 -17.67
N VAL A 282 -8.83 -10.73 -18.56
CA VAL A 282 -10.10 -11.17 -19.17
C VAL A 282 -10.16 -10.85 -20.64
N ASP A 283 -10.95 -11.62 -21.39
CA ASP A 283 -11.01 -11.47 -22.83
C ASP A 283 -11.73 -10.21 -23.34
N ILE A 284 -11.03 -9.41 -24.15
CA ILE A 284 -11.46 -8.09 -24.67
C ILE A 284 -12.53 -8.21 -25.74
N GLU A 285 -12.45 -9.18 -26.67
CA GLU A 285 -13.35 -9.23 -27.84
C GLU A 285 -14.83 -9.35 -27.44
N ARG A 286 -15.09 -9.92 -26.26
CA ARG A 286 -16.44 -10.06 -25.68
C ARG A 286 -16.77 -9.05 -24.57
N TYR A 287 -15.78 -8.34 -24.03
CA TYR A 287 -16.00 -7.36 -22.96
C TYR A 287 -16.75 -6.12 -23.46
N HIS A 288 -16.33 -5.55 -24.60
CA HIS A 288 -16.94 -4.34 -25.15
C HIS A 288 -18.35 -4.56 -25.74
N LEU A 289 -18.67 -5.77 -26.21
CA LEU A 289 -20.03 -6.11 -26.68
C LEU A 289 -21.05 -6.13 -25.54
N ALA A 290 -20.69 -6.67 -24.36
CA ALA A 290 -21.59 -6.73 -23.20
C ALA A 290 -21.99 -5.35 -22.65
N THR A 291 -21.09 -4.37 -22.71
CA THR A 291 -21.38 -3.01 -22.24
C THR A 291 -22.32 -2.24 -23.17
N ARG A 292 -22.49 -2.66 -24.43
CA ARG A 292 -23.35 -1.98 -25.41
C ARG A 292 -24.67 -2.68 -25.72
N THR A 293 -24.77 -4.01 -25.58
CA THR A 293 -26.02 -4.74 -25.84
C THR A 293 -26.57 -5.38 -24.56
N ARG A 294 -27.19 -4.55 -23.70
CA ARG A 294 -28.26 -5.02 -22.80
C ARG A 294 -29.48 -5.36 -23.65
N GLY A 295 -29.46 -6.51 -24.31
CA GLY A 295 -30.60 -6.95 -25.10
C GLY A 295 -30.23 -8.00 -26.12
N ARG A 296 -30.75 -9.21 -25.90
CA ARG A 296 -30.82 -10.34 -26.85
C ARG A 296 -29.48 -10.88 -27.35
N GLY A 297 -29.03 -11.93 -26.66
CA GLY A 297 -28.08 -12.90 -27.18
C GLY A 297 -28.12 -14.15 -26.32
N ARG A 298 -29.02 -15.08 -26.65
CA ARG A 298 -29.08 -16.43 -26.08
C ARG A 298 -27.99 -17.23 -26.80
N GLY A 299 -26.80 -17.27 -26.22
CA GLY A 299 -25.64 -18.01 -26.73
C GLY A 299 -24.58 -18.03 -25.64
N ASP A 300 -24.07 -19.21 -25.34
CA ASP A 300 -23.13 -19.54 -24.27
C ASP A 300 -21.83 -18.71 -24.39
N ASP A 301 -21.77 -17.56 -23.73
CA ASP A 301 -20.65 -16.63 -23.81
C ASP A 301 -19.58 -17.04 -22.79
N ASP A 302 -18.85 -18.10 -23.12
CA ASP A 302 -17.75 -18.70 -22.36
C ASP A 302 -16.56 -17.72 -22.26
N ARG A 303 -16.68 -16.72 -21.38
CA ARG A 303 -15.61 -15.76 -21.07
C ARG A 303 -14.67 -16.36 -20.05
N HIS A 304 -13.42 -16.47 -20.46
CA HIS A 304 -12.35 -17.05 -19.66
C HIS A 304 -11.54 -15.96 -18.96
N MET A 305 -11.14 -16.25 -17.73
CA MET A 305 -10.10 -15.51 -17.05
C MET A 305 -8.74 -16.12 -17.33
N TYR A 306 -7.72 -15.28 -17.31
CA TYR A 306 -6.33 -15.63 -17.45
C TYR A 306 -5.54 -15.03 -16.31
N MET A 307 -4.43 -15.67 -15.95
CA MET A 307 -3.45 -15.13 -15.03
C MET A 307 -2.15 -14.90 -15.78
N LEU A 308 -1.76 -13.64 -15.93
CA LEU A 308 -0.44 -13.28 -16.39
C LEU A 308 0.51 -13.30 -15.19
N SER A 309 1.48 -14.20 -15.20
CA SER A 309 2.49 -14.33 -14.16
C SER A 309 3.85 -13.93 -14.72
N VAL A 310 4.57 -13.12 -13.97
CA VAL A 310 5.91 -12.66 -14.32
C VAL A 310 6.87 -12.98 -13.19
N ASP A 311 7.88 -13.79 -13.47
CA ASP A 311 8.94 -14.07 -12.53
C ASP A 311 9.79 -12.81 -12.27
N VAL A 312 9.94 -12.42 -11.01
CA VAL A 312 10.58 -11.15 -10.62
C VAL A 312 12.07 -11.15 -10.91
N ALA A 313 12.73 -12.31 -10.84
CA ALA A 313 14.17 -12.43 -11.02
C ALA A 313 14.58 -12.43 -12.50
N THR A 314 13.82 -13.15 -13.32
CA THR A 314 14.12 -13.41 -14.74
C THR A 314 13.30 -12.58 -15.70
N ALA A 315 12.26 -11.88 -15.23
CA ALA A 315 11.29 -11.15 -16.03
C ALA A 315 10.57 -12.03 -17.08
N ARG A 316 10.55 -13.35 -16.89
CA ARG A 316 9.84 -14.28 -17.76
C ARG A 316 8.35 -14.22 -17.48
N ALA A 317 7.57 -14.00 -18.53
CA ALA A 317 6.12 -13.96 -18.48
C ALA A 317 5.52 -15.31 -18.91
N SER A 318 4.41 -15.69 -18.28
CA SER A 318 3.57 -16.82 -18.69
C SER A 318 2.10 -16.44 -18.52
N LEU A 319 1.27 -16.85 -19.47
CA LEU A 319 -0.18 -16.64 -19.42
C LEU A 319 -0.89 -17.97 -19.23
N THR A 320 -1.63 -18.10 -18.13
CA THR A 320 -2.34 -19.34 -17.77
C THR A 320 -3.84 -19.10 -17.80
N ARG A 321 -4.59 -19.91 -18.55
CA ARG A 321 -6.05 -19.90 -18.51
C ARG A 321 -6.54 -20.46 -17.17
N LEU A 322 -7.44 -19.72 -16.52
CA LEU A 322 -8.04 -20.12 -15.27
C LEU A 322 -9.38 -20.82 -15.52
N PRO A 323 -9.75 -21.83 -14.70
CA PRO A 323 -11.08 -22.45 -14.73
C PRO A 323 -12.14 -21.57 -14.04
N VAL A 324 -12.02 -20.25 -14.18
CA VAL A 324 -12.88 -19.24 -13.55
C VAL A 324 -13.65 -18.52 -14.66
N ARG A 325 -14.98 -18.47 -14.52
CA ARG A 325 -15.86 -17.74 -15.44
C ARG A 325 -15.92 -16.28 -15.08
N VAL A 326 -15.97 -15.40 -16.09
CA VAL A 326 -16.15 -13.96 -15.88
C VAL A 326 -17.51 -13.66 -15.26
N GLY A 327 -17.50 -12.93 -14.16
CA GLY A 327 -18.67 -12.42 -13.45
C GLY A 327 -18.23 -11.46 -12.36
N GLY A 328 -19.18 -10.73 -11.75
CA GLY A 328 -18.94 -9.82 -10.62
C GLY A 328 -17.77 -8.85 -10.84
N ASN A 329 -17.09 -8.50 -9.74
CA ASN A 329 -15.81 -7.80 -9.74
C ASN A 329 -14.71 -8.79 -9.31
N PRO A 330 -13.93 -9.35 -10.27
CA PRO A 330 -12.96 -10.38 -9.99
C PRO A 330 -11.61 -9.78 -9.56
N LEU A 331 -11.05 -10.33 -8.48
CA LEU A 331 -9.84 -9.86 -7.84
C LEU A 331 -8.90 -11.03 -7.59
N LEU A 332 -7.64 -10.87 -7.97
CA LEU A 332 -6.60 -11.80 -7.58
C LEU A 332 -6.09 -11.43 -6.19
N TYR A 333 -5.87 -12.43 -5.34
CA TYR A 333 -5.29 -12.24 -4.02
C TYR A 333 -4.56 -13.47 -3.51
N VAL A 334 -3.88 -13.32 -2.38
CA VAL A 334 -3.23 -14.43 -1.67
C VAL A 334 -4.11 -14.79 -0.47
N THR A 335 -4.40 -16.06 -0.22
CA THR A 335 -5.17 -16.52 0.94
C THR A 335 -4.37 -16.42 2.24
N GLY A 336 -5.03 -16.56 3.40
CA GLY A 336 -4.35 -16.63 4.69
C GLY A 336 -3.33 -17.77 4.81
N ASP A 337 -3.53 -18.85 4.05
CA ASP A 337 -2.62 -19.99 3.94
C ASP A 337 -1.49 -19.79 2.91
N GLY A 338 -1.45 -18.63 2.25
CA GLY A 338 -0.36 -18.29 1.32
C GLY A 338 -0.47 -18.94 -0.05
N ASN A 339 -1.68 -19.26 -0.52
CA ASN A 339 -1.94 -19.73 -1.88
C ASN A 339 -2.60 -18.62 -2.72
N LEU A 340 -2.47 -18.68 -4.04
CA LEU A 340 -3.19 -17.76 -4.93
C LEU A 340 -4.66 -18.14 -4.99
N ALA A 341 -5.51 -17.12 -5.02
CA ALA A 341 -6.94 -17.27 -5.16
C ALA A 341 -7.54 -16.12 -5.98
N VAL A 342 -8.64 -16.41 -6.65
CA VAL A 342 -9.48 -15.41 -7.31
C VAL A 342 -10.76 -15.27 -6.49
N ALA A 343 -11.10 -14.04 -6.09
CA ALA A 343 -12.38 -13.74 -5.49
C ALA A 343 -13.21 -12.91 -6.48
N THR A 344 -14.41 -13.38 -6.78
CA THR A 344 -15.39 -12.61 -7.54
C THR A 344 -16.45 -12.09 -6.60
N VAL A 345 -16.53 -10.77 -6.50
CA VAL A 345 -17.50 -10.11 -5.64
C VAL A 345 -18.75 -9.74 -6.43
N TYR A 346 -19.89 -10.21 -5.97
CA TYR A 346 -21.21 -9.85 -6.48
C TYR A 346 -21.95 -9.00 -5.45
N MET A 347 -23.07 -8.40 -5.85
CA MET A 347 -23.87 -7.52 -4.98
C MET A 347 -24.38 -8.17 -3.68
N SER A 348 -24.48 -9.50 -3.62
CA SER A 348 -25.02 -10.24 -2.46
C SER A 348 -24.13 -11.36 -1.94
N HIS A 349 -23.08 -11.74 -2.67
CA HIS A 349 -22.26 -12.90 -2.34
C HIS A 349 -20.86 -12.76 -2.92
N VAL A 350 -19.93 -13.55 -2.39
CA VAL A 350 -18.58 -13.68 -2.92
C VAL A 350 -18.37 -15.13 -3.31
N THR A 351 -17.79 -15.35 -4.48
CA THR A 351 -17.29 -16.66 -4.93
C THR A 351 -15.77 -16.62 -4.92
N VAL A 352 -15.15 -17.65 -4.35
CA VAL A 352 -13.70 -17.78 -4.24
C VAL A 352 -13.26 -19.04 -4.96
N TRP A 353 -12.21 -18.92 -5.77
CA TRP A 353 -11.50 -20.05 -6.36
C TRP A 353 -10.07 -20.05 -5.82
N THR A 354 -9.68 -21.10 -5.12
CA THR A 354 -8.34 -21.23 -4.52
C THR A 354 -7.55 -22.31 -5.23
N GLU A 355 -6.27 -22.06 -5.48
CA GLU A 355 -5.35 -23.06 -6.00
C GLU A 355 -5.16 -24.20 -4.97
N SER A 356 -5.46 -25.45 -5.36
CA SER A 356 -5.27 -26.62 -4.51
C SER A 356 -3.82 -27.11 -4.60
N PRO A 357 -3.10 -27.24 -3.46
CA PRO A 357 -1.75 -27.81 -3.45
C PRO A 357 -1.72 -29.33 -3.58
N ALA A 358 -2.87 -30.01 -3.52
CA ALA A 358 -2.97 -31.46 -3.36
C ALA A 358 -3.05 -32.26 -4.68
N SER A 359 -2.86 -31.62 -5.84
CA SER A 359 -3.10 -32.23 -7.15
C SER A 359 -1.91 -32.04 -8.09
N THR A 360 -1.57 -33.09 -8.84
CA THR A 360 -0.54 -33.07 -9.91
C THR A 360 -0.93 -32.22 -11.12
N ALA A 361 -2.18 -31.73 -11.16
CA ALA A 361 -2.68 -30.70 -12.08
C ALA A 361 -3.35 -29.57 -11.27
N PRO A 362 -3.34 -28.30 -11.71
CA PRO A 362 -3.92 -27.19 -10.94
C PRO A 362 -5.44 -27.36 -10.77
N ALA A 363 -5.87 -27.96 -9.67
CA ALA A 363 -7.27 -28.09 -9.31
C ALA A 363 -7.67 -26.83 -8.52
N TRP A 364 -8.58 -26.03 -9.06
CA TRP A 364 -9.09 -24.83 -8.38
C TRP A 364 -10.36 -25.19 -7.61
N LEU A 365 -10.34 -25.03 -6.29
CA LEU A 365 -11.51 -25.29 -5.44
C LEU A 365 -12.42 -24.07 -5.40
N ARG A 366 -13.70 -24.24 -5.74
CA ARG A 366 -14.71 -23.19 -5.68
C ARG A 366 -15.48 -23.22 -4.37
N THR A 367 -15.55 -22.09 -3.67
CA THR A 367 -16.45 -21.87 -2.53
C THR A 367 -17.26 -20.59 -2.75
N SER A 368 -18.38 -20.44 -2.03
CA SER A 368 -19.20 -19.22 -2.09
C SER A 368 -19.87 -18.95 -0.75
N PHE A 369 -20.07 -17.68 -0.43
CA PHE A 369 -20.76 -17.25 0.78
C PHE A 369 -21.49 -15.93 0.56
N LEU A 370 -22.56 -15.71 1.31
CA LEU A 370 -23.32 -14.45 1.27
C LEU A 370 -22.52 -13.33 1.91
N MET A 371 -22.58 -12.14 1.32
CA MET A 371 -21.96 -10.96 1.92
C MET A 371 -22.69 -10.61 3.24
N PRO A 372 -21.95 -10.35 4.33
CA PRO A 372 -22.56 -9.95 5.59
C PRO A 372 -23.40 -8.67 5.43
N ALA A 373 -24.57 -8.62 6.08
CA ALA A 373 -25.52 -7.50 6.03
C ALA A 373 -25.01 -6.20 6.70
N ALA A 374 -23.73 -6.12 7.09
CA ALA A 374 -23.12 -4.96 7.75
C ALA A 374 -23.06 -3.70 6.86
N ALA A 375 -23.39 -3.80 5.58
CA ALA A 375 -23.62 -2.65 4.71
C ALA A 375 -25.01 -2.05 5.00
N PRO A 376 -25.13 -0.81 5.53
CA PRO A 376 -26.43 -0.22 5.80
C PRO A 376 -27.22 -0.10 4.50
N ALA A 377 -28.43 -0.65 4.48
CA ALA A 377 -29.42 -0.36 3.45
C ALA A 377 -29.83 1.11 3.59
N VAL A 378 -29.20 2.02 2.84
CA VAL A 378 -29.79 3.33 2.62
C VAL A 378 -30.95 3.08 1.67
N PRO A 379 -32.20 3.47 2.01
CA PRO A 379 -33.36 3.04 1.24
C PRO A 379 -33.33 3.47 -0.23
N TYR A 380 -32.59 4.54 -0.57
CA TYR A 380 -32.47 5.02 -1.94
C TYR A 380 -31.13 5.73 -2.17
N PRO A 381 -30.05 5.04 -2.59
CA PRO A 381 -28.95 5.75 -3.21
C PRO A 381 -29.43 6.34 -4.54
N PRO A 382 -29.06 7.61 -4.86
CA PRO A 382 -29.26 8.19 -6.18
C PRO A 382 -28.80 7.19 -7.27
N PRO A 383 -29.44 7.16 -8.45
CA PRO A 383 -29.10 6.22 -9.53
C PRO A 383 -27.60 6.16 -9.86
N GLN A 384 -26.89 7.26 -9.65
CA GLN A 384 -25.44 7.44 -9.86
C GLN A 384 -24.55 6.70 -8.84
N LEU A 385 -25.07 6.33 -7.67
CA LEU A 385 -24.35 5.68 -6.56
C LEU A 385 -24.58 4.16 -6.50
N ARG A 386 -25.44 3.61 -7.37
CA ARG A 386 -25.84 2.19 -7.36
C ARG A 386 -24.75 1.20 -7.83
N HIS A 387 -23.62 1.70 -8.34
CA HIS A 387 -22.53 0.88 -8.89
C HIS A 387 -21.14 1.19 -8.28
N GLN A 388 -21.08 1.89 -7.14
CA GLN A 388 -19.84 2.42 -6.58
C GLN A 388 -19.25 1.55 -5.45
N GLU A 389 -19.09 0.26 -5.70
CA GLU A 389 -18.24 -0.57 -4.86
C GLU A 389 -16.91 -0.76 -5.59
N ASN A 390 -15.90 -0.01 -5.14
CA ASN A 390 -14.54 -0.17 -5.64
C ASN A 390 -13.82 -1.12 -4.70
N TRP A 391 -13.65 -2.37 -5.14
CA TRP A 391 -12.97 -3.42 -4.40
C TRP A 391 -11.52 -3.53 -4.85
N ARG A 392 -10.62 -3.77 -3.90
CA ARG A 392 -9.20 -4.01 -4.13
C ARG A 392 -8.72 -5.15 -3.27
N ASN A 393 -7.69 -5.85 -3.74
CA ASN A 393 -6.89 -6.71 -2.87
C ASN A 393 -6.24 -5.83 -1.78
N PHE A 394 -6.28 -6.31 -0.54
CA PHE A 394 -5.66 -5.63 0.58
C PHE A 394 -4.47 -6.40 1.16
N ASN A 395 -4.72 -7.61 1.66
CA ASN A 395 -3.71 -8.40 2.36
C ASN A 395 -4.17 -9.86 2.46
N HIS A 396 -3.23 -10.80 2.54
CA HIS A 396 -3.40 -12.24 2.75
C HIS A 396 -4.76 -12.67 3.38
N GLY A 397 -5.73 -13.02 2.53
CA GLY A 397 -7.06 -13.50 2.93
C GLY A 397 -8.14 -12.43 3.05
N SER A 398 -7.85 -11.17 2.73
CA SER A 398 -8.77 -10.03 2.90
C SER A 398 -8.84 -9.13 1.68
N LEU A 399 -10.05 -8.64 1.42
CA LEU A 399 -10.34 -7.61 0.41
C LEU A 399 -10.72 -6.31 1.11
N ILE A 400 -10.46 -5.17 0.48
CA ILE A 400 -10.89 -3.87 0.96
C ILE A 400 -11.77 -3.20 -0.09
N ALA A 401 -12.82 -2.52 0.37
CA ALA A 401 -13.69 -1.78 -0.52
C ALA A 401 -14.13 -0.45 0.05
N VAL A 402 -14.21 0.53 -0.85
CA VAL A 402 -15.00 1.73 -0.62
C VAL A 402 -16.43 1.42 -1.05
N PHE A 403 -17.31 1.32 -0.07
CA PHE A 403 -18.73 1.06 -0.27
C PHE A 403 -19.48 2.37 -0.47
N ARG A 404 -20.18 2.46 -1.61
CA ARG A 404 -21.08 3.57 -1.96
C ARG A 404 -20.41 4.93 -1.77
N GLY A 405 -19.12 5.02 -2.11
CA GLY A 405 -18.32 6.23 -2.06
C GLY A 405 -18.08 6.85 -0.68
N THR A 406 -18.48 6.20 0.43
CA THR A 406 -18.56 6.90 1.74
C THR A 406 -17.91 6.16 2.91
N LYS A 407 -17.79 4.84 2.85
CA LYS A 407 -17.26 4.02 3.95
C LYS A 407 -16.29 2.99 3.42
N ILE A 408 -15.26 2.68 4.21
CA ILE A 408 -14.29 1.64 3.90
C ILE A 408 -14.61 0.41 4.74
N PHE A 409 -14.60 -0.74 4.10
CA PHE A 409 -14.77 -2.03 4.75
C PHE A 409 -13.66 -2.99 4.35
N ILE A 410 -13.25 -3.83 5.29
CA ILE A 410 -12.41 -4.99 5.04
C ILE A 410 -13.31 -6.22 5.11
N LEU A 411 -13.27 -7.04 4.08
CA LEU A 411 -13.87 -8.37 4.06
C LEU A 411 -12.77 -9.39 4.27
N ASP A 412 -12.78 -10.08 5.39
CA ASP A 412 -11.96 -11.26 5.63
C ASP A 412 -12.64 -12.48 4.99
N ILE A 413 -11.97 -13.08 4.01
CA ILE A 413 -12.52 -14.16 3.20
C ILE A 413 -12.61 -15.47 3.98
N ASP A 414 -11.65 -15.71 4.89
CA ASP A 414 -11.54 -16.97 5.63
C ASP A 414 -12.61 -17.07 6.73
N THR A 415 -12.75 -15.99 7.51
CA THR A 415 -13.78 -15.85 8.55
C THR A 415 -15.13 -15.40 8.00
N LYS A 416 -15.17 -14.89 6.76
CA LYS A 416 -16.34 -14.29 6.11
C LYS A 416 -16.88 -13.08 6.86
N ALA A 417 -16.07 -12.50 7.75
CA ALA A 417 -16.42 -11.33 8.54
C ALA A 417 -16.14 -10.05 7.74
N MET A 418 -17.02 -9.07 7.91
CA MET A 418 -16.89 -7.77 7.29
C MET A 418 -16.78 -6.71 8.37
N GLU A 419 -15.66 -6.00 8.40
CA GLU A 419 -15.34 -4.98 9.40
C GLU A 419 -15.32 -3.60 8.75
N LYS A 420 -15.94 -2.62 9.41
CA LYS A 420 -15.87 -1.23 8.98
C LYS A 420 -14.56 -0.62 9.46
N VAL A 421 -13.75 -0.11 8.54
CA VAL A 421 -12.56 0.68 8.88
C VAL A 421 -12.99 2.11 9.12
N SER A 422 -12.76 2.58 10.35
CA SER A 422 -12.96 3.99 10.68
C SER A 422 -11.75 4.78 10.20
N VAL A 423 -11.88 5.43 9.04
CA VAL A 423 -10.88 6.37 8.51
C VAL A 423 -11.34 7.79 8.78
N LEU A 424 -10.48 8.58 9.44
CA LEU A 424 -10.78 9.94 9.85
C LEU A 424 -11.00 10.84 8.62
N ASP A 425 -12.04 11.67 8.65
CA ASP A 425 -12.42 12.63 7.59
C ASP A 425 -12.67 12.05 6.19
N PHE A 426 -12.66 10.73 6.02
CA PHE A 426 -12.84 10.09 4.72
C PHE A 426 -14.20 10.45 4.10
N HIS A 427 -15.28 10.38 4.89
CA HIS A 427 -16.62 10.70 4.41
C HIS A 427 -16.72 12.14 3.88
N SER A 428 -16.26 13.11 4.67
CA SER A 428 -16.31 14.53 4.32
C SER A 428 -15.47 14.82 3.07
N LYS A 429 -14.24 14.27 3.00
CA LYS A 429 -13.34 14.49 1.85
C LYS A 429 -13.80 13.76 0.59
N ALA A 430 -14.34 12.55 0.72
CA ALA A 430 -14.92 11.82 -0.41
C ALA A 430 -16.14 12.55 -0.97
N MET A 431 -17.01 13.08 -0.11
CA MET A 431 -18.17 13.89 -0.54
C MET A 431 -17.74 15.18 -1.26
N ILE A 432 -16.73 15.88 -0.75
CA ILE A 432 -16.16 17.05 -1.42
C ILE A 432 -15.62 16.66 -2.80
N SER A 433 -14.87 15.56 -2.90
CA SER A 433 -14.32 15.10 -4.17
C SER A 433 -15.41 14.70 -5.18
N LEU A 434 -16.45 13.99 -4.71
CA LEU A 434 -17.58 13.59 -5.54
C LEU A 434 -18.39 14.79 -6.04
N ALA A 435 -18.46 15.87 -5.25
CA ALA A 435 -19.09 17.13 -5.64
C ALA A 435 -18.23 17.96 -6.62
N ALA A 436 -16.90 17.79 -6.61
CA ALA A 436 -15.97 18.64 -7.36
C ALA A 436 -15.84 18.29 -8.86
N ALA A 437 -15.88 17.02 -9.28
CA ALA A 437 -15.98 16.61 -10.69
C ALA A 437 -16.07 15.08 -10.83
N ASN A 438 -16.88 14.60 -11.79
CA ASN A 438 -16.94 13.25 -12.38
C ASN A 438 -16.04 12.16 -11.75
N TRP A 439 -16.55 11.46 -10.72
CA TRP A 439 -16.22 10.07 -10.29
C TRP A 439 -14.73 9.61 -10.18
N GLN A 440 -13.74 10.49 -10.28
CA GLN A 440 -12.32 10.11 -10.47
C GLN A 440 -11.44 10.29 -9.22
N ALA A 441 -12.02 10.22 -8.01
CA ALA A 441 -11.22 10.19 -6.79
C ALA A 441 -10.35 8.93 -6.76
N THR A 442 -9.03 9.08 -6.85
CA THR A 442 -8.09 7.95 -6.69
C THR A 442 -7.78 7.77 -5.21
N TRP A 443 -7.97 6.55 -4.74
CA TRP A 443 -7.60 6.13 -3.40
C TRP A 443 -6.80 4.85 -3.46
N VAL A 444 -5.87 4.71 -2.53
CA VAL A 444 -5.01 3.53 -2.43
C VAL A 444 -4.95 3.12 -0.95
N PRO A 445 -5.30 1.87 -0.61
CA PRO A 445 -5.13 1.36 0.75
C PRO A 445 -3.64 1.31 1.08
N TYR A 446 -3.27 1.73 2.28
CA TYR A 446 -1.88 1.74 2.72
C TYR A 446 -1.70 0.86 3.94
N GLU A 447 -0.74 -0.04 3.82
CA GLU A 447 -0.49 -1.14 4.73
C GLU A 447 1.00 -1.34 4.97
N MET A 448 1.30 -1.78 6.18
CA MET A 448 2.67 -2.12 6.58
C MET A 448 2.60 -3.03 7.80
N ASP A 449 3.50 -4.00 7.89
CA ASP A 449 3.76 -4.67 9.15
C ASP A 449 4.63 -3.73 10.00
N VAL A 450 3.96 -2.99 10.89
CA VAL A 450 4.64 -1.99 11.74
C VAL A 450 5.57 -2.69 12.74
N VAL A 451 5.21 -3.88 13.23
CA VAL A 451 6.05 -4.60 14.19
C VAL A 451 7.34 -5.06 13.50
N GLU A 452 7.22 -5.71 12.35
CA GLU A 452 8.38 -6.12 11.55
C GLU A 452 9.21 -4.88 11.15
N PHE A 453 8.58 -3.76 10.78
CA PHE A 453 9.29 -2.52 10.45
C PHE A 453 10.15 -2.02 11.62
N PHE A 454 9.59 -1.92 12.84
CA PHE A 454 10.35 -1.50 14.02
C PHE A 454 11.47 -2.50 14.36
N MET A 455 11.17 -3.80 14.36
CA MET A 455 12.15 -4.85 14.63
C MET A 455 13.34 -4.78 13.68
N VAL A 456 13.06 -4.60 12.39
CA VAL A 456 14.06 -4.51 11.33
C VAL A 456 14.93 -3.26 11.48
N GLN A 457 14.31 -2.09 11.66
CA GLN A 457 15.02 -0.81 11.68
C GLN A 457 15.79 -0.59 12.98
N LEU A 458 15.23 -1.01 14.13
CA LEU A 458 15.87 -0.85 15.44
C LEU A 458 16.79 -2.02 15.82
N GLY A 459 16.48 -3.24 15.37
CA GLY A 459 17.31 -4.42 15.63
C GLY A 459 18.74 -4.24 15.11
N GLY A 460 18.89 -3.70 13.88
CA GLY A 460 20.21 -3.39 13.33
C GLY A 460 21.00 -2.34 14.15
N ILE A 461 20.32 -1.44 14.85
CA ILE A 461 20.96 -0.47 15.76
C ILE A 461 21.43 -1.18 17.04
N ARG A 462 20.60 -2.06 17.59
CA ARG A 462 20.94 -2.87 18.77
C ARG A 462 22.15 -3.77 18.52
N ASP A 463 22.22 -4.41 17.35
CA ASP A 463 23.32 -5.31 17.00
C ASP A 463 24.65 -4.56 16.84
N ARG A 464 24.62 -3.34 16.29
CA ARG A 464 25.80 -2.46 16.17
C ARG A 464 26.29 -1.93 17.52
N LEU A 465 25.42 -1.81 18.52
CA LEU A 465 25.78 -1.36 19.87
C LEU A 465 26.45 -2.46 20.72
N GLY A 466 26.39 -3.73 20.27
CA GLY A 466 27.01 -4.90 20.91
C GLY A 466 26.45 -5.25 22.29
N PRO A 467 26.63 -6.49 22.77
CA PRO A 467 26.41 -6.83 24.17
C PRO A 467 27.61 -6.29 24.97
N THR A 468 27.60 -5.02 25.35
CA THR A 468 28.57 -4.52 26.33
C THR A 468 28.12 -4.90 27.73
N ILE A 469 28.88 -5.81 28.32
CA ILE A 469 28.85 -6.33 29.68
C ILE A 469 28.60 -5.21 30.70
N SER A 470 27.46 -5.29 31.36
CA SER A 470 27.38 -5.29 32.83
C SER A 470 25.94 -5.66 33.20
N GLU A 471 25.70 -6.97 33.20
CA GLU A 471 24.99 -7.58 34.32
C GLU A 471 25.70 -7.13 35.59
N ILE A 472 25.23 -6.05 36.18
CA ILE A 472 25.34 -5.90 37.62
C ILE A 472 23.92 -6.12 38.10
N GLN A 473 23.62 -7.40 38.33
CA GLN A 473 22.79 -7.77 39.46
C GLN A 473 23.26 -6.96 40.67
N SER A 474 22.31 -6.38 41.39
CA SER A 474 22.21 -6.42 42.86
C SER A 474 21.36 -5.24 43.35
N PRO A 475 20.66 -5.37 44.49
CA PRO A 475 19.83 -6.47 44.98
C PRO A 475 18.33 -6.19 44.84
#